data_AF-A0A1L5KXX7-F1
#
_entry.id   AF-A0A1L5KXX7-F1
#
_cell.length_a   1.000
_cell.length_b   1.000
_cell.length_c   1.000
_cell.angle_alpha   90.00
_cell.angle_beta   90.00
_cell.angle_gamma   90.00
#
_symmetry.space_group_name_H-M   'P 1'
#
loop_
_entity.id
_entity.type
_entity.pdbx_description
1 polymer ?
#
loop_
_entity_poly.entity_id
_entity_poly.type
_entity_poly.pdbx_seq_one_letter_code
_entity_poly.pdbx_strand_id
1 'polypeptide(L)'
;MKEHRQMIDDKTDSEIDIERSHAEEASGRQHHEHALASILGPAFVAAVAYVDPGNVAANITSGARYGYLLVWVLVLANAMSVLIQYQSAKLGIVTGKSLPELLGERMSNAGRFMFFMQAEV
;
A
#
# COMPACT_ATOMS: atom_id res chain seq x y z
N MET A 1 15.73 51.16 36.89
CA MET A 1 16.84 50.22 36.59
C MET A 1 16.41 48.75 36.50
N LYS A 2 15.23 48.33 37.00
CA LYS A 2 14.69 46.96 36.87
C LYS A 2 14.00 46.69 35.52
N GLU A 3 13.35 47.70 34.93
CA GLU A 3 12.62 47.56 33.66
C GLU A 3 13.52 47.34 32.43
N HIS A 4 14.70 47.96 32.41
CA HIS A 4 15.65 47.81 31.29
C HIS A 4 16.32 46.43 31.27
N ARG A 5 16.30 45.69 32.40
CA ARG A 5 16.75 44.29 32.45
C ARG A 5 15.65 43.33 32.01
N GLN A 6 14.41 43.65 32.37
CA GLN A 6 13.22 42.90 31.98
C GLN A 6 12.93 42.98 30.47
N MET A 7 13.24 44.11 29.81
CA MET A 7 13.17 44.21 28.34
C MET A 7 14.26 43.41 27.61
N ILE A 8 15.41 43.13 28.24
CA ILE A 8 16.49 42.37 27.61
C ILE A 8 16.18 40.87 27.68
N ASP A 9 15.70 40.39 28.84
CA ASP A 9 15.31 38.98 29.00
C ASP A 9 14.11 38.62 28.09
N ASP A 10 13.10 39.50 28.00
CA ASP A 10 11.93 39.29 27.12
C ASP A 10 12.32 39.24 25.63
N LYS A 11 13.29 40.08 25.23
CA LYS A 11 13.79 40.08 23.86
C LYS A 11 14.59 38.82 23.55
N THR A 12 15.41 38.35 24.49
CA THR A 12 16.20 37.11 24.33
C THR A 12 15.31 35.87 24.28
N ASP A 13 14.28 35.78 25.13
CA ASP A 13 13.32 34.67 25.07
C ASP A 13 12.53 34.68 23.77
N SER A 14 12.13 35.86 23.27
CA SER A 14 11.46 35.98 21.97
C SER A 14 12.35 35.55 20.80
N GLU A 15 13.65 35.83 20.84
CA GLU A 15 14.60 35.44 19.80
C GLU A 15 14.87 33.93 19.83
N ILE A 16 14.95 33.34 21.03
CA ILE A 16 15.12 31.90 21.25
C ILE A 16 13.87 31.12 20.82
N ASP A 17 12.67 31.64 21.09
CA ASP A 17 11.41 31.03 20.68
C ASP A 17 11.21 31.11 19.16
N ILE A 18 11.64 32.20 18.52
CA ILE A 18 11.64 32.33 17.06
C ILE A 18 12.61 31.32 16.42
N GLU A 19 13.84 31.17 16.92
CA GLU A 19 14.77 30.14 16.41
C GLU A 19 14.26 28.71 16.63
N ARG A 20 13.64 28.41 17.78
CA ARG A 20 13.05 27.08 18.04
C ARG A 20 11.85 26.79 17.13
N SER A 21 11.01 27.78 16.88
CA SER A 21 9.85 27.62 15.97
C SER A 21 10.27 27.32 14.54
N HIS A 22 11.33 27.97 14.04
CA HIS A 22 11.89 27.70 12.72
C HIS A 22 12.63 26.36 12.64
N ALA A 23 13.26 25.90 13.73
CA ALA A 23 13.88 24.58 13.80
C ALA A 23 12.85 23.44 13.85
N GLU A 24 11.70 23.63 14.51
CA GLU A 24 10.60 22.66 14.54
C GLU A 24 9.86 22.57 13.20
N GLU A 25 9.65 23.68 12.49
CA GLU A 25 9.00 23.67 11.18
C GLU A 25 9.83 22.95 10.09
N ALA A 26 11.16 23.01 10.18
CA ALA A 26 12.07 22.34 9.24
C ALA A 26 12.14 20.82 9.44
N SER A 27 11.91 20.33 10.67
CA SER A 27 11.98 18.90 11.00
C SER A 27 10.70 18.13 10.62
N GLY A 28 9.53 18.78 10.66
CA GLY A 28 8.23 18.12 10.43
C GLY A 28 7.88 17.79 8.97
N ARG A 29 8.55 18.40 7.99
CA ARG A 29 8.21 18.24 6.56
C ARG A 29 8.93 17.09 5.85
N GLN A 30 10.02 16.59 6.42
CA GLN A 30 10.88 15.61 5.72
C GLN A 30 10.47 14.14 5.93
N HIS A 31 9.52 13.82 6.80
CA HIS A 31 9.15 12.42 7.07
C HIS A 31 7.93 11.89 6.29
N HIS A 32 7.08 12.75 5.72
CA HIS A 32 5.86 12.29 5.03
C HIS A 32 6.04 12.06 3.51
N GLU A 33 6.97 12.77 2.86
CA GLU A 33 7.16 12.65 1.41
C GLU A 33 7.87 11.34 1.02
N HIS A 34 8.79 10.87 1.86
CA HIS A 34 9.45 9.58 1.66
C HIS A 34 8.51 8.38 1.88
N ALA A 35 7.47 8.51 2.71
CA ALA A 35 6.51 7.45 2.95
C ALA A 35 5.64 7.19 1.70
N LEU A 36 5.13 8.25 1.05
CA LEU A 36 4.36 8.12 -0.19
C LEU A 36 5.23 7.55 -1.32
N ALA A 37 6.47 8.03 -1.46
CA ALA A 37 7.43 7.49 -2.42
C ALA A 37 7.77 6.00 -2.18
N SER A 38 7.86 5.58 -0.92
CA SER A 38 8.12 4.18 -0.54
C SER A 38 6.97 3.23 -0.88
N ILE A 39 5.72 3.71 -0.88
CA ILE A 39 4.53 2.87 -1.17
C ILE A 39 4.24 2.82 -2.67
N LEU A 40 4.71 3.82 -3.45
CA LEU A 40 4.56 3.85 -4.90
C LEU A 40 5.25 2.67 -5.60
N GLY A 41 6.39 2.18 -5.08
CA GLY A 41 7.08 1.01 -5.65
C GLY A 41 6.20 -0.25 -5.66
N PRO A 42 5.74 -0.73 -4.49
CA PRO A 42 4.81 -1.86 -4.41
C PRO A 42 3.49 -1.64 -5.16
N ALA A 43 2.92 -0.43 -5.09
CA ALA A 43 1.70 -0.09 -5.81
C ALA A 43 1.87 -0.16 -7.34
N PHE A 44 3.02 0.29 -7.86
CA PHE A 44 3.34 0.24 -9.28
C PHE A 44 3.55 -1.21 -9.76
N VAL A 45 4.27 -2.03 -8.99
CA VAL A 45 4.45 -3.46 -9.30
C VAL A 45 3.09 -4.17 -9.34
N ALA A 46 2.22 -3.89 -8.37
CA ALA A 46 0.86 -4.44 -8.35
C ALA A 46 0.01 -3.94 -9.54
N ALA A 47 0.13 -2.67 -9.92
CA ALA A 47 -0.59 -2.10 -11.06
C ALA A 47 -0.15 -2.71 -12.40
N VAL A 48 1.16 -2.87 -12.61
CA VAL A 48 1.71 -3.52 -13.82
C VAL A 48 1.28 -4.98 -13.93
N ALA A 49 1.20 -5.70 -12.81
CA ALA A 49 0.68 -7.06 -12.79
C ALA A 49 -0.82 -7.15 -13.15
N TYR A 50 -1.61 -6.11 -12.92
CA TYR A 50 -3.03 -6.06 -13.28
C TYR A 50 -3.26 -5.64 -14.75
N VAL A 51 -2.40 -4.77 -15.27
CA VAL A 51 -2.40 -4.32 -16.68
C VAL A 51 -1.48 -5.22 -17.52
N ASP A 52 -1.53 -6.53 -17.28
CA ASP A 52 -0.79 -7.46 -18.09
C ASP A 52 -1.37 -7.49 -19.53
N PRO A 53 -0.54 -7.68 -20.57
CA PRO A 53 -0.99 -7.71 -21.95
C PRO A 53 -2.09 -8.75 -22.21
N GLY A 54 -2.14 -9.83 -21.42
CA GLY A 54 -3.13 -10.89 -21.55
C GLY A 54 -4.52 -10.45 -21.12
N ASN A 55 -4.65 -9.83 -19.95
CA ASN A 55 -5.91 -9.30 -19.44
C ASN A 55 -6.45 -8.16 -20.34
N VAL A 56 -5.56 -7.28 -20.81
CA VAL A 56 -5.93 -6.23 -21.78
C VAL A 56 -6.39 -6.85 -23.11
N ALA A 57 -5.65 -7.82 -23.67
CA ALA A 57 -6.03 -8.47 -24.93
C ALA A 57 -7.34 -9.26 -24.83
N ALA A 58 -7.57 -9.96 -23.72
CA ALA A 58 -8.80 -10.72 -23.48
C ALA A 58 -10.02 -9.79 -23.38
N ASN A 59 -9.89 -8.66 -22.68
CA ASN A 59 -10.97 -7.69 -22.53
C ASN A 59 -11.25 -6.93 -23.83
N ILE A 60 -10.22 -6.56 -24.61
CA ILE A 60 -10.38 -5.92 -25.92
C ILE A 60 -11.01 -6.90 -26.93
N THR A 61 -10.53 -8.15 -26.98
CA THR A 61 -11.09 -9.17 -27.87
C THR A 61 -12.54 -9.49 -27.50
N SER A 62 -12.82 -9.63 -26.21
CA SER A 62 -14.19 -9.86 -25.72
C SER A 62 -15.10 -8.66 -25.96
N GLY A 63 -14.61 -7.43 -25.81
CA GLY A 63 -15.36 -6.20 -26.13
C GLY A 63 -15.62 -6.05 -27.63
N ALA A 64 -14.66 -6.41 -28.49
CA ALA A 64 -14.83 -6.41 -29.93
C ALA A 64 -15.83 -7.47 -30.43
N ARG A 65 -15.92 -8.61 -29.72
CA ARG A 65 -16.76 -9.75 -30.13
C ARG A 65 -18.16 -9.76 -29.49
N TYR A 66 -18.29 -9.27 -28.26
CA TYR A 66 -19.54 -9.32 -27.47
C TYR A 66 -20.05 -7.93 -27.02
N GLY A 67 -19.33 -6.84 -27.29
CA GLY A 67 -19.74 -5.48 -26.91
C GLY A 67 -19.93 -5.32 -25.40
N TYR A 68 -21.02 -4.68 -25.00
CA TYR A 68 -21.35 -4.43 -23.57
C TYR A 68 -21.95 -5.64 -22.84
N LEU A 69 -22.15 -6.78 -23.51
CA LEU A 69 -22.81 -7.96 -22.94
C LEU A 69 -22.07 -8.56 -21.74
N LEU A 70 -20.76 -8.33 -21.63
CA LEU A 70 -19.90 -8.86 -20.56
C LEU A 70 -19.67 -7.89 -19.40
N VAL A 71 -20.18 -6.65 -19.47
CA VAL A 71 -19.95 -5.64 -18.42
C VAL A 71 -20.54 -6.07 -17.08
N TRP A 72 -21.69 -6.75 -17.07
CA TRP A 72 -22.27 -7.27 -15.83
C TRP A 72 -21.40 -8.37 -15.20
N VAL A 73 -20.75 -9.20 -16.03
CA VAL A 73 -19.80 -10.22 -15.58
C VAL A 73 -18.56 -9.56 -14.99
N LEU A 74 -18.06 -8.49 -15.61
CA LEU A 74 -16.91 -7.71 -15.11
C LEU A 74 -17.19 -7.10 -13.74
N VAL A 75 -18.39 -6.56 -13.52
CA VAL A 75 -18.82 -6.01 -12.23
C VAL A 75 -18.88 -7.11 -11.17
N LEU A 76 -19.47 -8.26 -11.51
CA LEU A 76 -19.57 -9.40 -10.61
C LEU A 76 -18.18 -9.98 -10.26
N ALA A 77 -17.29 -10.08 -11.25
CA ALA A 77 -15.90 -10.52 -11.05
C ALA A 77 -15.12 -9.56 -10.14
N ASN A 78 -15.31 -8.24 -10.28
CA ASN A 78 -14.70 -7.26 -9.38
C ASN A 78 -15.22 -7.38 -7.94
N ALA A 79 -16.53 -7.56 -7.76
CA ALA A 79 -17.11 -7.78 -6.43
C ALA A 79 -16.55 -9.05 -5.76
N MET A 80 -16.42 -10.15 -6.52
CA MET A 80 -15.80 -11.38 -6.05
C MET A 80 -14.31 -11.20 -5.73
N SER A 81 -13.58 -10.43 -6.54
CA SER A 81 -12.17 -10.11 -6.30
C SER A 81 -11.98 -9.39 -4.98
N VAL A 82 -12.80 -8.37 -4.68
CA VAL A 82 -12.75 -7.64 -3.40
C VAL A 82 -13.03 -8.58 -2.22
N LEU A 83 -14.02 -9.47 -2.34
CA LEU A 83 -14.33 -10.45 -1.30
C LEU A 83 -13.14 -11.40 -1.03
N ILE A 84 -12.52 -11.93 -2.08
CA ILE A 84 -11.38 -12.85 -1.97
C ILE A 84 -10.15 -12.15 -1.38
N GLN A 85 -9.88 -10.93 -1.82
CA GLN A 85 -8.78 -10.11 -1.28
C GLN A 85 -9.01 -9.78 0.18
N TYR A 86 -10.23 -9.41 0.56
CA TYR A 86 -10.59 -9.14 1.96
C TYR A 86 -10.39 -10.37 2.85
N GLN A 87 -10.83 -11.55 2.40
CA GLN A 87 -10.65 -12.78 3.16
C GLN A 87 -9.17 -13.17 3.29
N SER A 88 -8.37 -12.96 2.23
CA SER A 88 -6.92 -13.22 2.26
C SER A 88 -6.20 -12.27 3.20
N ALA A 89 -6.55 -10.98 3.17
CA ALA A 89 -5.99 -9.97 4.07
C ALA A 89 -6.40 -10.23 5.52
N LYS A 90 -7.68 -10.52 5.78
CA LYS A 90 -8.18 -10.84 7.12
C LYS A 90 -7.50 -12.08 7.69
N LEU A 91 -7.31 -13.12 6.88
CA LEU A 91 -6.60 -14.33 7.28
C LEU A 91 -5.13 -14.01 7.61
N GLY A 92 -4.45 -13.19 6.80
CA GLY A 92 -3.09 -12.73 7.08
C GLY A 92 -3.00 -11.93 8.39
N ILE A 93 -3.94 -11.03 8.64
CA ILE A 93 -3.99 -10.19 9.86
C ILE A 93 -4.28 -11.01 11.11
N VAL A 94 -5.26 -11.92 11.06
CA VAL A 94 -5.69 -12.70 12.24
C VAL A 94 -4.65 -13.77 12.61
N THR A 95 -3.97 -14.34 11.62
CA THR A 95 -3.05 -15.47 11.84
C THR A 95 -1.59 -15.04 11.92
N GLY A 96 -1.26 -13.82 11.47
CA GLY A 96 0.12 -13.31 11.40
C GLY A 96 1.01 -14.06 10.41
N LYS A 97 0.44 -14.93 9.58
CA LYS A 97 1.11 -15.79 8.60
C LYS A 97 0.50 -15.59 7.23
N SER A 98 1.33 -15.69 6.19
CA SER A 98 0.86 -15.64 4.81
C SER A 98 0.01 -16.88 4.47
N LEU A 99 -0.91 -16.74 3.51
CA LEU A 99 -1.70 -17.87 2.97
C LEU A 99 -0.83 -19.09 2.57
N PRO A 100 0.31 -18.93 1.88
CA PRO A 100 1.20 -20.05 1.56
C PRO A 100 1.88 -20.68 2.77
N GLU A 101 2.18 -19.93 3.85
CA GLU A 101 2.70 -20.50 5.10
C GLU A 101 1.69 -21.42 5.77
N LEU A 102 0.44 -20.95 5.90
CA LEU A 102 -0.66 -21.72 6.48
C LEU A 102 -0.99 -22.97 5.67
N LEU A 103 -1.02 -22.81 4.34
CA LEU A 103 -1.27 -23.92 3.44
C LEU A 103 -0.12 -24.93 3.52
N GLY A 104 1.11 -24.44 3.63
CA GLY A 104 2.28 -25.28 3.86
C GLY A 104 2.25 -26.07 5.17
N GLU A 105 1.79 -25.46 6.27
CA GLU A 105 1.67 -26.13 7.58
C GLU A 105 0.58 -27.21 7.60
N ARG A 106 -0.45 -27.08 6.76
CA ARG A 106 -1.58 -28.03 6.70
C ARG A 106 -1.46 -29.08 5.58
N MET A 107 -0.60 -28.88 4.59
CA MET A 107 -0.41 -29.82 3.48
C MET A 107 0.72 -30.82 3.74
N SER A 108 0.56 -32.04 3.24
CA SER A 108 1.63 -33.04 3.21
C SER A 108 2.78 -32.58 2.29
N ASN A 109 3.98 -33.11 2.50
CA ASN A 109 5.19 -32.70 1.77
C ASN A 109 5.02 -32.73 0.22
N ALA A 110 4.23 -33.67 -0.30
CA ALA A 110 3.91 -33.74 -1.73
C ALA A 110 2.99 -32.61 -2.21
N GLY A 111 2.01 -32.21 -1.39
CA GLY A 111 1.10 -31.10 -1.69
C GLY A 111 1.80 -29.74 -1.67
N ARG A 112 2.74 -29.54 -0.75
CA ARG A 112 3.63 -28.36 -0.73
C ARG A 112 4.47 -28.24 -2.00
N PHE A 113 5.05 -29.34 -2.45
CA PHE A 113 5.88 -29.35 -3.66
C PHE A 113 5.07 -29.09 -4.93
N MET A 114 3.87 -29.70 -5.06
CA MET A 114 2.98 -29.38 -6.19
C MET A 114 2.52 -27.93 -6.19
N PHE A 115 2.19 -27.38 -5.02
CA PHE A 115 1.80 -25.97 -4.90
C PHE A 115 2.96 -25.03 -5.28
N PHE A 116 4.18 -25.36 -4.86
CA PHE A 116 5.38 -24.60 -5.24
C PHE A 116 5.64 -24.68 -6.74
N MET A 117 5.61 -25.88 -7.33
CA MET A 117 5.74 -26.09 -8.77
C MET A 117 4.67 -25.33 -9.57
N GLN A 118 3.43 -25.30 -9.09
CA GLN A 118 2.33 -24.58 -9.76
C GLN A 118 2.46 -23.05 -9.60
N ALA A 119 3.11 -22.56 -8.54
CA ALA A 119 3.38 -21.15 -8.35
C ALA A 119 4.61 -20.66 -9.14
N GLU A 120 5.53 -21.57 -9.47
CA GLU A 120 6.75 -21.29 -10.23
C GLU A 120 6.53 -21.26 -11.76
N VAL A 121 5.50 -21.96 -12.26
CA VAL A 121 5.10 -22.02 -13.69
C VAL A 121 4.16 -20.88 -14.05
#